data_AF-A0A7J7GT19-F1
#
_entry.id   AF-A0A7J7GT19-F1
#
_cell.length_a   1.000
_cell.length_b   1.000
_cell.length_c   1.000
_cell.angle_alpha   90.00
_cell.angle_beta   90.00
_cell.angle_gamma   90.00
#
_symmetry.space_group_name_H-M   'P 1'
#
loop_
_entity.id
_entity.type
_entity.pdbx_description
1 polymer ?
#
loop_
_entity_poly.entity_id
_entity_poly.type
_entity_poly.pdbx_seq_one_letter_code
_entity_poly.pdbx_strand_id
1 'polypeptide(L)'
;MEIAKSKAPGELLNWDDIKKMKYSWNVACEVMRLAPPLQGAFREAMTDFMYNGFSIPKGCKLYWSANSTHKNSEFFFEPHKFDPSRFEGSGPVPYTGEHRIFQFVQSDRTEPNRSATFWMDA
;
A
#
# COMPACT_ATOMS: atom_id res chain seq x y z
N MET A 1 21.77 -8.31 -14.69
CA MET A 1 22.08 -9.22 -15.83
C MET A 1 22.80 -10.50 -15.42
N GLU A 2 23.12 -10.73 -14.14
CA GLU A 2 23.94 -11.89 -13.72
C GLU A 2 23.25 -13.24 -13.92
N ILE A 3 21.96 -13.34 -13.61
CA ILE A 3 21.19 -14.60 -13.76
C ILE A 3 21.14 -15.07 -15.22
N ALA A 4 20.84 -14.17 -16.16
CA ALA A 4 20.78 -14.51 -17.58
C ALA A 4 22.13 -15.02 -18.13
N LYS A 5 23.26 -14.51 -17.63
CA LYS A 5 24.59 -14.94 -18.05
C LYS A 5 24.97 -16.33 -17.53
N SER A 6 24.36 -16.76 -16.42
CA SER A 6 24.63 -18.08 -15.81
C SER A 6 23.86 -19.23 -16.46
N LYS A 7 23.00 -18.95 -17.44
CA LYS A 7 22.06 -19.90 -18.05
C LYS A 7 22.51 -20.35 -19.43
N ALA A 8 22.32 -21.62 -19.73
CA ALA A 8 22.53 -22.14 -21.09
C ALA A 8 21.42 -21.63 -22.04
N PRO A 9 21.68 -21.51 -23.35
CA PRO A 9 20.65 -21.17 -24.32
C PRO A 9 19.46 -22.14 -24.23
N GLY A 10 18.25 -21.61 -24.02
CA GLY A 10 17.02 -22.40 -23.88
C GLY A 10 16.76 -22.97 -22.48
N GLU A 11 17.65 -22.76 -21.52
CA GLU A 11 17.43 -23.14 -20.12
C GLU A 11 16.41 -22.20 -19.45
N LEU A 12 15.40 -22.77 -18.79
CA LEU A 12 14.38 -22.01 -18.08
C LEU A 12 14.85 -21.55 -16.69
N LEU A 13 14.19 -20.52 -16.16
CA LEU A 13 14.39 -20.07 -14.78
C LEU A 13 13.87 -21.11 -13.80
N ASN A 14 14.63 -21.35 -12.73
CA ASN A 14 14.21 -22.14 -11.58
C ASN A 14 13.96 -21.25 -10.35
N TRP A 15 13.50 -21.85 -9.26
CA TRP A 15 13.17 -21.13 -8.03
C TRP A 15 14.35 -20.41 -7.38
N ASP A 16 15.55 -20.97 -7.47
CA ASP A 16 16.74 -20.35 -6.89
C ASP A 16 17.21 -19.15 -7.70
N ASP A 17 16.97 -19.15 -9.01
CA ASP A 17 17.20 -17.97 -9.85
C ASP A 17 16.27 -16.83 -9.43
N ILE A 18 14.98 -17.12 -9.29
CA ILE A 18 13.96 -16.12 -8.90
C ILE A 18 14.33 -15.46 -7.56
N LYS A 19 14.75 -16.26 -6.57
CA LYS A 19 15.19 -15.74 -5.25
C LYS A 19 16.41 -14.82 -5.36
N LYS A 20 17.27 -15.00 -6.36
CA LYS A 20 18.45 -14.16 -6.61
C LYS A 20 18.13 -12.90 -7.42
N MET A 21 16.96 -12.83 -8.08
CA MET A 21 16.53 -11.69 -8.89
C MET A 21 16.03 -10.50 -8.04
N LYS A 22 16.88 -10.01 -7.13
CA LYS A 22 16.55 -8.93 -6.18
C LYS A 22 16.03 -7.67 -6.88
N TYR A 23 16.68 -7.23 -7.95
CA TYR A 23 16.23 -6.04 -8.69
C TYR A 23 14.85 -6.23 -9.32
N SER A 24 14.55 -7.40 -9.88
CA SER A 24 13.22 -7.71 -10.43
C SER A 24 12.16 -7.73 -9.33
N TRP A 25 12.50 -8.21 -8.14
CA TRP A 25 11.61 -8.15 -6.99
C TRP A 25 11.33 -6.71 -6.56
N ASN A 26 12.36 -5.85 -6.52
CA ASN A 26 12.20 -4.43 -6.21
C ASN A 26 11.31 -3.71 -7.24
N VAL A 27 11.48 -4.03 -8.52
CA VAL A 27 10.59 -3.55 -9.60
C VAL A 27 9.16 -3.99 -9.35
N ALA A 28 8.93 -5.27 -9.01
CA ALA A 28 7.59 -5.77 -8.71
C ALA A 28 6.95 -5.04 -7.52
N CYS A 29 7.72 -4.79 -6.45
CA CYS A 29 7.27 -4.03 -5.29
C CYS A 29 6.87 -2.61 -5.66
N GLU A 30 7.69 -1.91 -6.45
CA GLU A 30 7.43 -0.54 -6.88
C GLU A 30 6.21 -0.45 -7.83
N VAL A 31 6.01 -1.45 -8.71
CA VAL A 31 4.79 -1.58 -9.51
C VAL A 31 3.57 -1.71 -8.60
N MET A 32 3.61 -2.61 -7.61
CA MET A 32 2.50 -2.81 -6.68
C MET A 32 2.25 -1.60 -5.78
N ARG A 33 3.27 -0.78 -5.50
CA ARG A 33 3.10 0.50 -4.80
C ARG A 33 2.32 1.50 -5.66
N LEU A 34 2.71 1.70 -6.91
CA LEU A 34 2.10 2.68 -7.82
C LEU A 34 0.73 2.24 -8.36
N ALA A 35 0.58 0.94 -8.60
CA ALA A 35 -0.60 0.29 -9.17
C ALA A 35 -0.97 -0.96 -8.34
N PRO A 36 -1.49 -0.77 -7.11
CA PRO A 36 -1.86 -1.90 -6.27
C PRO A 36 -3.03 -2.67 -6.91
N PRO A 37 -3.00 -4.02 -6.89
CA PRO A 37 -4.09 -4.85 -7.41
C PRO A 37 -5.44 -4.55 -6.76
N LEU A 38 -5.41 -4.15 -5.48
CA LEU A 38 -6.58 -3.68 -4.73
C LEU A 38 -6.36 -2.23 -4.29
N GLN A 39 -7.24 -1.34 -4.76
CA GLN A 39 -7.16 0.08 -4.44
C GLN A 39 -7.54 0.38 -2.98
N GLY A 40 -8.36 -0.47 -2.37
CA GLY A 40 -8.89 -0.27 -1.03
C GLY A 40 -10.06 -1.21 -0.75
N ALA A 41 -10.58 -1.16 0.47
CA ALA A 41 -11.80 -1.87 0.82
C ALA A 41 -12.57 -1.16 1.94
N PHE A 42 -13.87 -1.47 2.04
CA PHE A 42 -14.68 -1.01 3.15
C PHE A 42 -14.45 -1.87 4.41
N ARG A 43 -14.60 -1.23 5.56
CA ARG A 43 -14.67 -1.80 6.91
C ARG A 43 -15.85 -1.15 7.64
N GLU A 44 -16.36 -1.83 8.66
CA GLU A 44 -17.44 -1.31 9.48
C GLU A 44 -16.95 -1.10 10.91
N ALA A 45 -17.31 0.04 11.50
CA ALA A 45 -17.02 0.32 12.90
C ALA A 45 -17.82 -0.63 13.80
N MET A 46 -17.13 -1.46 14.60
CA MET A 46 -17.78 -2.44 15.47
C MET A 46 -18.32 -1.84 16.78
N THR A 47 -17.77 -0.69 17.17
CA THR A 47 -18.11 0.06 18.38
C THR A 47 -18.07 1.56 18.08
N ASP A 48 -18.66 2.35 18.95
CA ASP A 48 -18.48 3.80 18.94
C ASP A 48 -17.07 4.13 19.43
N PHE A 49 -16.36 4.99 18.73
CA PHE A 49 -15.05 5.46 19.17
C PHE A 49 -14.77 6.89 18.68
N MET A 50 -13.83 7.57 19.33
CA MET A 50 -13.33 8.86 18.86
C MET A 50 -11.97 8.71 18.21
N TYR A 51 -11.77 9.38 17.09
CA TYR A 51 -10.51 9.39 16.35
C TYR A 51 -10.22 10.80 15.80
N ASN A 52 -9.06 11.38 16.11
CA ASN A 52 -8.67 12.75 15.71
C ASN A 52 -9.75 13.83 15.95
N GLY A 53 -10.52 13.71 17.04
CA GLY A 53 -11.61 14.64 17.38
C GLY A 53 -12.94 14.37 16.67
N PHE A 54 -13.04 13.29 15.89
CA PHE A 54 -14.27 12.86 15.24
C PHE A 54 -14.89 11.69 16.00
N SER A 55 -16.20 11.77 16.24
CA SER A 55 -16.97 10.65 16.76
C SER A 55 -17.36 9.74 15.60
N ILE A 56 -16.94 8.47 15.67
CA ILE A 56 -17.25 7.43 14.69
C ILE A 56 -18.22 6.46 15.35
N PRO A 57 -19.51 6.48 14.97
CA PRO A 57 -20.49 5.55 15.50
C PRO A 57 -20.30 4.14 14.94
N LYS A 58 -20.70 3.16 15.75
CA LYS A 58 -20.88 1.77 15.35
C LYS A 58 -21.78 1.69 14.11
N GLY A 59 -21.40 0.82 13.17
CA GLY A 59 -22.11 0.64 11.91
C GLY A 59 -21.67 1.61 10.81
N CYS A 60 -20.78 2.57 11.10
CA CYS A 60 -20.25 3.45 10.06
C CYS A 60 -19.28 2.71 9.12
N LYS A 61 -19.34 3.02 7.82
CA LYS A 61 -18.48 2.44 6.78
C LYS A 61 -17.20 3.27 6.60
N LEU A 62 -16.07 2.64 6.85
CA LEU A 62 -14.73 3.19 6.67
C LEU A 62 -14.13 2.65 5.38
N TYR A 63 -13.64 3.50 4.49
CA TYR A 63 -12.94 3.06 3.28
C TYR A 63 -11.44 3.28 3.45
N TRP A 64 -10.64 2.21 3.50
CA TRP A 64 -9.19 2.38 3.47
C TRP A 64 -8.69 2.33 2.03
N SER A 65 -7.67 3.13 1.73
CA SER A 65 -7.11 3.28 0.38
C SER A 65 -5.61 2.97 0.40
N ALA A 66 -5.21 1.96 -0.37
CA ALA A 66 -3.80 1.63 -0.59
C ALA A 66 -3.09 2.78 -1.29
N ASN A 67 -3.70 3.38 -2.31
CA ASN A 67 -3.13 4.48 -3.08
C ASN A 67 -2.81 5.70 -2.22
N SER A 68 -3.69 6.02 -1.27
CA SER A 68 -3.49 7.19 -0.43
C SER A 68 -2.20 7.01 0.38
N THR A 69 -1.92 5.81 0.88
CA THR A 69 -0.72 5.51 1.68
C THR A 69 0.51 5.43 0.78
N HIS A 70 0.42 4.64 -0.29
CA HIS A 70 1.52 4.36 -1.21
C HIS A 70 2.02 5.60 -1.95
N LYS A 71 1.19 6.64 -2.10
CA LYS A 71 1.51 7.87 -2.84
C LYS A 71 1.66 9.10 -1.94
N ASN A 72 1.69 8.93 -0.61
CA ASN A 72 1.98 10.03 0.29
C ASN A 72 3.48 10.34 0.31
N SER A 73 3.82 11.62 0.10
CA SER A 73 5.20 12.13 0.13
C SER A 73 5.88 12.07 1.49
N GLU A 74 5.11 11.99 2.59
CA GLU A 74 5.67 11.81 3.94
C GLU A 74 6.33 10.45 4.12
N PHE A 75 5.80 9.42 3.46
CA PHE A 75 6.35 8.05 3.50
C PHE A 75 7.25 7.74 2.30
N PHE A 76 6.97 8.34 1.13
CA PHE A 76 7.72 8.09 -0.11
C PHE A 76 8.11 9.39 -0.80
N PHE A 77 9.38 9.79 -0.71
CA PHE A 77 9.91 10.96 -1.44
C PHE A 77 9.69 10.82 -2.96
N GLU A 78 9.21 11.86 -3.65
CA GLU A 78 8.79 11.78 -5.07
C GLU A 78 7.82 10.60 -5.32
N PRO A 79 6.64 10.55 -4.68
CA PRO A 79 5.81 9.35 -4.61
C PRO A 79 5.27 8.85 -5.96
N HIS A 80 5.23 9.70 -6.97
CA HIS A 80 4.77 9.36 -8.32
C HIS A 80 5.90 8.89 -9.25
N LYS A 81 7.16 9.06 -8.84
CA LYS A 81 8.32 8.60 -9.60
C LYS A 81 8.49 7.11 -9.37
N PHE A 82 8.56 6.36 -10.47
CA PHE A 82 8.93 4.95 -10.45
C PHE A 82 10.42 4.81 -10.11
N ASP A 83 10.71 4.34 -8.91
CA ASP A 83 12.08 4.15 -8.43
C ASP A 83 12.20 2.84 -7.64
N PRO A 84 12.64 1.75 -8.29
CA PRO A 84 12.85 0.46 -7.63
C PRO A 84 13.95 0.47 -6.56
N SER A 85 14.85 1.46 -6.55
CA SER A 85 15.95 1.51 -5.58
C SER A 85 15.46 1.70 -4.14
N ARG A 86 14.22 2.19 -3.97
CA ARG A 86 13.54 2.32 -2.66
C ARG A 86 13.47 1.02 -1.86
N PHE A 87 13.45 -0.12 -2.56
CA PHE A 87 13.36 -1.45 -1.96
C PHE A 87 14.72 -2.19 -1.95
N GLU A 88 15.83 -1.48 -2.22
CA GLU A 88 17.16 -2.07 -2.18
C GLU A 88 17.70 -2.21 -0.74
N GLY A 89 18.49 -3.26 -0.47
CA GLY A 89 19.09 -3.49 0.84
C GLY A 89 18.08 -3.87 1.93
N SER A 90 18.13 -3.16 3.07
CA SER A 90 17.17 -3.25 4.18
C SER A 90 16.06 -2.20 4.07
N GLY A 91 15.68 -1.86 2.83
CA GLY A 91 14.56 -0.95 2.58
C GLY A 91 13.27 -1.40 3.28
N PRO A 92 12.27 -0.52 3.40
CA PRO A 92 11.00 -0.85 4.05
C PRO A 92 10.47 -2.16 3.48
N VAL A 93 10.16 -3.09 4.37
CA VAL A 93 9.67 -4.40 3.97
C VAL A 93 8.42 -4.18 3.12
N PRO A 94 8.35 -4.73 1.90
CA PRO A 94 7.14 -4.63 1.10
C PRO A 94 5.97 -5.12 1.94
N TYR A 95 4.90 -4.33 2.02
CA TYR A 95 3.64 -4.69 2.68
C TYR A 95 3.64 -4.76 4.22
N THR A 96 4.63 -4.19 4.93
CA THR A 96 4.42 -3.87 6.36
C THR A 96 3.41 -2.73 6.44
N GLY A 97 2.13 -3.11 6.47
CA GLY A 97 0.99 -2.21 6.58
C GLY A 97 0.86 -1.54 7.95
N GLU A 98 1.99 -1.12 8.53
CA GLU A 98 2.05 -0.36 9.79
C GLU A 98 1.39 1.01 9.64
N HIS A 99 1.28 1.52 8.41
CA HIS A 99 0.60 2.77 8.12
C HIS A 99 -0.49 2.50 7.08
N ARG A 100 -1.76 2.65 7.47
CA ARG A 100 -2.91 2.53 6.54
C ARG A 100 -3.75 3.78 6.63
N ILE A 101 -3.98 4.41 5.49
CA ILE A 101 -4.92 5.53 5.42
C ILE A 101 -6.34 5.02 5.32
N PHE A 102 -7.16 5.47 6.27
CA PHE A 102 -8.59 5.28 6.27
C PHE A 102 -9.26 6.60 5.88
N GLN A 103 -9.95 6.59 4.76
CA GLN A 103 -10.91 7.63 4.42
C GLN A 103 -12.25 7.29 5.06
N PHE A 104 -12.70 8.15 5.97
CA PHE A 104 -14.04 8.09 6.50
C PHE A 104 -15.01 8.59 5.43
N VAL A 105 -15.84 7.70 4.91
CA VAL A 105 -16.96 8.09 4.07
C VAL A 105 -18.19 8.03 4.96
N GLN A 106 -18.52 9.16 5.59
CA GLN A 106 -19.76 9.26 6.36
C GLN A 106 -20.93 9.16 5.39
N SER A 107 -21.49 7.96 5.24
CA SER A 107 -22.81 7.77 4.62
C SER A 107 -23.87 8.00 5.70
N ASP A 108 -23.87 9.18 6.31
CA ASP A 108 -24.96 9.56 7.22
C ASP A 108 -26.09 10.15 6.38
N ARG A 109 -27.31 9.64 6.58
CA ARG A 109 -28.52 10.13 5.90
C ARG A 109 -28.84 11.58 6.28
N THR A 110 -28.23 12.12 7.33
CA THR A 110 -28.53 13.46 7.87
C THR A 110 -27.61 14.57 7.35
N GLU A 111 -26.36 14.27 6.96
CA GLU A 111 -25.41 15.24 6.39
C GLU A 111 -24.58 14.64 5.23
N PRO A 112 -25.13 14.57 4.00
CA PRO A 112 -24.55 13.83 2.88
C PRO A 112 -23.21 14.37 2.32
N ASN A 113 -22.69 15.50 2.85
CA ASN A 113 -21.49 16.18 2.31
C ASN A 113 -20.27 16.17 3.23
N ARG A 114 -20.30 15.50 4.39
CA ARG A 114 -19.16 15.48 5.32
C ARG A 114 -18.35 14.21 5.14
N SER A 115 -17.29 14.28 4.33
CA SER A 115 -16.25 13.24 4.30
C SER A 115 -15.00 13.77 5.00
N ALA A 116 -14.28 12.89 5.69
CA ALA A 116 -13.03 13.27 6.35
C ALA A 116 -11.99 12.15 6.15
N THR A 117 -10.74 12.54 5.96
CA THR A 117 -9.65 11.59 5.72
C THR A 117 -8.76 11.57 6.96
N PHE A 118 -8.46 10.37 7.46
CA PHE A 118 -7.78 10.16 8.73
C PHE A 118 -6.59 9.20 8.63
N TRP A 119 -5.58 9.45 9.47
CA TRP A 119 -4.32 8.72 9.53
C TRP A 119 -4.30 7.70 10.66
N MET A 120 -5.06 6.61 10.56
CA MET A 120 -5.02 5.61 11.63
C MET A 120 -3.70 4.83 11.59
N ASP A 121 -2.84 5.11 12.55
CA ASP A 121 -1.75 4.20 12.93
C ASP A 121 -2.40 2.94 13.52
N ALA A 122 -2.03 1.77 12.99
CA ALA A 122 -2.61 0.48 13.35
C ALA A 122 -2.01 -0.09 14.64
#